data_AF-G5H5Q1-F1
#
_entry.id   AF-G5H5Q1-F1
#
_cell.length_a   1.000
_cell.length_b   1.000
_cell.length_c   1.000
_cell.angle_alpha   90.00
_cell.angle_beta   90.00
_cell.angle_gamma   90.00
#
_symmetry.space_group_name_H-M   'P 1'
#
loop_
_entity.id
_entity.type
_entity.pdbx_description
1 polymer ?
#
loop_
_entity_poly.entity_id
_entity_poly.type
_entity_poly.pdbx_seq_one_letter_code
_entity_poly.pdbx_strand_id
1 'polypeptide(L)' 'MKKRITEQDYLKAHRKASREEEIARHGRPVGQSRVHRSKKAYDRKKTKAGV' A
#
# COMPACT_ATOMS: atom_id res chain seq x y z
N MET A 1 9.75 -34.39 -2.32
CA MET A 1 8.36 -33.96 -2.63
C MET A 1 8.42 -32.65 -3.41
N LYS A 2 7.94 -32.60 -4.66
CA LYS A 2 7.91 -31.35 -5.43
C LYS A 2 6.94 -30.37 -4.74
N LYS A 3 7.42 -29.18 -4.36
CA LYS A 3 6.55 -28.14 -3.79
C LYS A 3 5.59 -27.70 -4.90
N ARG A 4 4.29 -27.94 -4.70
CA ARG A 4 3.26 -27.43 -5.60
C ARG A 4 3.17 -25.92 -5.39
N ILE A 5 3.10 -25.17 -6.49
CA ILE A 5 2.86 -23.73 -6.44
C ILE A 5 1.49 -23.53 -5.82
N THR A 6 1.44 -22.82 -4.70
CA THR A 6 0.19 -22.49 -4.02
C THR A 6 -0.34 -21.17 -4.54
N GLU A 7 -1.63 -20.89 -4.29
CA GLU A 7 -2.23 -19.59 -4.59
C GLU A 7 -1.49 -18.43 -3.92
N GLN A 8 -0.97 -18.66 -2.70
CA GLN A 8 -0.16 -17.67 -2.00
C GLN A 8 1.15 -17.35 -2.74
N ASP A 9 1.77 -18.35 -3.37
CA ASP A 9 2.99 -18.14 -4.14
C ASP A 9 2.72 -17.29 -5.37
N TYR A 10 1.57 -17.52 -6.04
CA TYR A 10 1.12 -16.68 -7.15
C TYR A 10 0.90 -15.22 -6.73
N LEU A 11 0.20 -15.00 -5.61
CA LEU A 11 -0.03 -13.65 -5.09
C LEU A 11 1.28 -12.95 -4.71
N LYS A 12 2.24 -13.68 -4.11
CA LYS A 12 3.57 -13.14 -3.78
C LYS A 12 4.35 -12.75 -5.03
N ALA A 13 4.33 -13.59 -6.06
CA ALA A 13 4.99 -13.31 -7.34
C ALA A 13 4.42 -12.04 -7.98
N HIS A 14 3.09 -11.91 -8.03
CA HIS A 14 2.42 -10.73 -8.59
C HIS A 14 2.74 -9.44 -7.82
N ARG A 15 2.76 -9.50 -6.47
CA ARG A 15 3.17 -8.35 -5.64
C ARG A 15 4.61 -7.93 -5.91
N LYS A 16 5.51 -8.90 -6.08
CA LYS A 16 6.93 -8.64 -6.37
C LYS A 16 7.09 -8.00 -7.75
N ALA A 17 6.44 -8.56 -8.78
CA ALA A 17 6.46 -8.02 -10.14
C ALA A 17 5.97 -6.56 -10.18
N SER A 18 4.83 -6.27 -9.54
CA SER A 18 4.30 -4.89 -9.45
C SER A 18 5.28 -3.93 -8.77
N ARG A 19 6.00 -4.39 -7.73
CA ARG A 19 7.04 -3.60 -7.05
C ARG A 19 8.23 -3.32 -7.96
N GLU A 20 8.67 -4.31 -8.74
CA GLU A 20 9.79 -4.17 -9.67
C GLU A 20 9.43 -3.21 -10.81
N GLU A 21 8.22 -3.29 -11.36
CA GLU A 21 7.70 -2.34 -12.35
C GLU A 21 7.62 -0.90 -11.81
N GLU A 22 7.24 -0.75 -10.54
CA GLU A 22 7.21 0.54 -9.85
C GLU A 22 8.63 1.12 -9.68
N ILE A 23 9.59 0.29 -9.26
CA ILE A 23 11.00 0.68 -9.14
C ILE A 23 11.60 1.00 -10.52
N ALA A 24 11.29 0.22 -11.55
CA ALA A 24 11.77 0.47 -12.91
C ALA A 24 11.29 1.82 -13.46
N ARG A 25 10.04 2.21 -13.15
CA ARG A 25 9.47 3.50 -13.58
C ARG A 25 9.94 4.69 -12.76
N HIS A 26 10.10 4.53 -11.45
CA HIS A 26 10.29 5.67 -10.53
C HIS A 26 11.69 5.72 -9.89
N GLY A 27 12.54 4.71 -10.12
CA GLY A 27 13.86 4.54 -9.49
C GLY A 27 13.80 4.22 -8.00
N ARG A 28 12.61 4.29 -7.39
CA ARG A 28 12.35 3.97 -6.00
C ARG A 28 10.91 3.49 -5.85
N PRO A 29 10.61 2.72 -4.81
CA PRO A 29 9.22 2.44 -4.51
C PRO A 29 8.48 3.71 -4.10
N VAL A 30 7.32 3.94 -4.70
CA VAL A 30 6.40 5.03 -4.38
C VAL A 30 5.61 4.60 -3.15
N GLY A 31 5.92 5.21 -2.02
CA GLY A 31 5.08 5.07 -0.83
C GLY A 31 3.71 5.66 -1.12
N GLN A 32 2.64 4.91 -0.84
CA GLN A 32 1.34 5.54 -0.64
C GLN A 32 1.45 6.42 0.61
N SER A 33 1.75 7.71 0.43
CA SER A 33 1.73 8.68 1.53
C SER A 33 0.29 8.84 1.99
N ARG A 34 -0.18 7.95 2.85
CA ARG A 34 -1.39 8.20 3.61
C ARG A 34 -1.04 9.29 4.61
N VAL A 35 -1.61 10.48 4.44
CA VAL A 35 -1.51 11.56 5.44
C VAL A 35 -1.89 10.96 6.78
N HIS A 36 -0.94 10.92 7.71
CA HIS A 36 -1.22 10.45 9.07
C HIS A 36 -2.20 11.44 9.72
N ARG A 37 -3.48 11.07 9.80
CA ARG A 37 -4.52 11.91 10.38
C ARG A 37 -4.45 11.79 11.90
N SER A 38 -4.06 12.86 12.59
CA SER A 38 -4.26 12.97 14.03
C SER A 38 -5.75 13.06 14.33
N LYS A 39 -6.31 12.04 14.99
CA LYS A 39 -7.72 11.98 15.42
C LYS A 39 -8.16 13.26 16.15
N LYS A 40 -7.32 13.80 17.04
CA LYS A 40 -7.61 15.00 17.83
C LYS A 40 -7.74 16.27 16.98
N ALA A 41 -6.91 16.42 15.95
CA ALA A 41 -6.87 17.65 15.15
C ALA A 41 -7.76 17.59 13.90
N TYR A 42 -7.79 16.45 13.22
CA TYR A 42 -8.53 16.27 11.97
C TYR A 42 -10.02 16.05 12.23
N ASP A 43 -10.39 15.06 13.04
CA ASP A 43 -11.79 14.70 13.24
C ASP A 43 -12.53 15.80 14.03
N ARG A 44 -11.87 16.48 14.97
CA ARG A 44 -12.45 17.64 15.69
C ARG A 44 -12.78 18.81 14.75
N LYS A 45 -11.97 19.06 13.72
CA LYS A 45 -12.27 20.09 12.72
C LYS A 45 -13.45 19.66 11.84
N LYS A 46 -13.52 18.37 11.49
CA LYS A 46 -14.62 17.81 10.69
C LYS A 46 -15.95 17.87 11.44
N THR A 47 -15.98 17.43 12.70
CA THR A 47 -17.18 17.51 13.55
C THR A 47 -17.61 18.95 13.81
N LYS A 48 -16.66 19.88 14.01
CA LYS A 48 -16.95 21.31 14.12
C LYS A 48 -17.49 21.91 12.81
N ALA A 49 -17.03 21.41 11.66
CA ALA A 49 -17.49 21.85 10.34
C ALA A 49 -18.85 21.24 9.93
N GLY A 50 -19.44 20.35 10.74
CA GLY A 50 -20.78 19.81 10.52
C GLY A 50 -20.91 18.83 9.35
N VAL A 51 -19.79 18.22 8.90
CA VAL A 51 -19.77 17.18 7.83
C VAL A 51 -19.74 15.79 8.42
#